data_AF-A0A8T2SK05-F1
#
_entry.id   AF-A0A8T2SK05-F1
#
_cell.length_a   1.000
_cell.length_b   1.000
_cell.length_c   1.000
_cell.angle_alpha   90.00
_cell.angle_beta   90.00
_cell.angle_gamma   90.00
#
_symmetry.space_group_name_H-M   'P 1'
#
loop_
_entity.id
_entity.type
_entity.pdbx_description
1 polymer ?
#
loop_
_entity_poly.entity_id
_entity_poly.type
_entity_poly.pdbx_seq_one_letter_code
_entity_poly.pdbx_strand_id
1 'polypeptide(L)'
;MVLPFIPAVFNAAKKQTLAAASKERSEILAAAEEIKEWIVDIRHKIHEHPELGFECGDTAELVKATLTELGIFFYDKFFAKTGVVGRIGSGNEPFVALRADMDALPLQELYEWTHMSQNKGVMHACGHDAHTAMLLGAAKLLQERYEKKEFEVK
;
A
#
# COMPACT_ATOMS: atom_id res chain seq x y z
N MET A 1 -22.19 -50.26 13.58
CA MET A 1 -22.21 -49.08 14.47
C MET A 1 -21.75 -47.89 13.64
N VAL A 2 -22.68 -47.11 13.10
CA VAL A 2 -22.38 -45.98 12.20
C VAL A 2 -22.25 -44.74 13.09
N LEU A 3 -21.05 -44.17 13.19
CA LEU A 3 -20.85 -42.90 13.91
C LEU A 3 -21.66 -41.81 13.20
N PRO A 4 -22.49 -41.03 13.91
CA PRO A 4 -23.24 -39.95 13.28
C PRO A 4 -22.24 -38.88 12.80
N PHE A 5 -22.32 -38.54 11.52
CA PHE A 5 -21.74 -37.31 10.98
C PHE A 5 -22.27 -36.15 11.84
N ILE A 6 -21.39 -35.28 12.37
CA ILE A 6 -21.77 -34.11 13.19
C ILE A 6 -21.63 -32.84 12.34
N PRO A 7 -22.69 -32.34 11.66
CA PRO A 7 -22.64 -31.10 10.87
C PRO A 7 -22.43 -29.85 11.73
N ALA A 8 -22.79 -29.90 13.01
CA ALA A 8 -22.81 -28.74 13.90
C ALA A 8 -21.41 -28.18 14.21
N VAL A 9 -20.39 -29.04 14.32
CA VAL A 9 -19.02 -28.62 14.66
C VAL A 9 -18.34 -27.91 13.49
N PHE A 10 -18.57 -28.37 12.25
CA PHE A 10 -18.07 -27.71 11.04
C PHE A 10 -18.66 -26.31 10.84
N ASN A 11 -19.94 -26.11 11.17
CA ASN A 11 -20.62 -24.84 10.98
C ASN A 11 -20.22 -23.80 12.03
N ALA A 12 -19.96 -24.22 13.28
CA ALA A 12 -19.45 -23.35 14.34
C ALA A 12 -18.02 -22.86 14.05
N ALA A 13 -17.14 -23.76 13.61
CA ALA A 13 -15.75 -23.41 13.24
C ALA A 13 -15.70 -22.39 12.10
N LYS A 14 -16.51 -22.59 11.04
CA LYS A 14 -16.62 -21.67 9.90
C LYS A 14 -17.21 -20.31 10.29
N LYS A 15 -18.21 -20.30 11.17
CA LYS A 15 -18.82 -19.06 11.70
C LYS A 15 -17.84 -18.27 12.58
N GLN A 16 -17.02 -18.98 13.36
CA GLN A 16 -15.97 -18.38 14.18
C GLN A 16 -14.81 -17.83 13.32
N THR A 17 -14.42 -18.49 12.23
CA THR A 17 -13.42 -17.96 11.27
C THR A 17 -13.93 -16.71 10.54
N LEU A 18 -15.19 -16.71 10.09
CA LEU A 18 -15.79 -15.54 9.44
C LEU A 18 -15.92 -14.35 10.40
N ALA A 19 -16.26 -14.59 11.67
CA ALA A 19 -16.31 -13.56 12.68
C ALA A 19 -14.91 -12.99 13.00
N ALA A 20 -13.88 -13.84 13.07
CA ALA A 20 -12.50 -13.40 13.25
C ALA A 20 -12.01 -12.55 12.07
N ALA A 21 -12.21 -13.02 10.82
CA ALA A 21 -11.87 -12.25 9.62
C ALA A 21 -12.64 -10.93 9.53
N SER A 22 -13.91 -10.90 9.96
CA SER A 22 -14.70 -9.66 10.03
C SER A 22 -14.16 -8.69 11.07
N LYS A 23 -13.64 -9.18 12.21
CA LYS A 23 -13.02 -8.36 13.24
C LYS A 23 -11.69 -7.79 12.76
N GLU A 24 -10.79 -8.63 12.22
CA GLU A 24 -9.51 -8.21 11.64
C GLU A 24 -9.71 -7.16 10.55
N ARG A 25 -10.68 -7.37 9.65
CA ARG A 25 -11.06 -6.39 8.64
C ARG A 25 -11.46 -5.06 9.26
N SER A 26 -12.29 -5.08 10.30
CA SER A 26 -12.74 -3.86 10.98
C SER A 26 -11.57 -3.10 11.62
N GLU A 27 -10.63 -3.81 12.23
CA GLU A 27 -9.45 -3.22 12.86
C GLU A 27 -8.50 -2.61 11.83
N ILE A 28 -8.29 -3.28 10.68
CA ILE A 28 -7.48 -2.73 9.58
C ILE A 28 -8.13 -1.46 9.02
N LEU A 29 -9.45 -1.46 8.83
CA LEU A 29 -10.15 -0.28 8.33
C LEU A 29 -10.09 0.90 9.32
N ALA A 30 -10.19 0.61 10.63
CA ALA A 30 -10.03 1.64 11.65
C ALA A 30 -8.61 2.23 11.64
N ALA A 31 -7.58 1.37 11.60
CA ALA A 31 -6.19 1.80 11.52
C ALA A 31 -5.89 2.58 10.23
N ALA A 32 -6.52 2.20 9.10
CA ALA A 32 -6.41 2.93 7.84
C ALA A 32 -7.00 4.35 7.94
N GLU A 33 -8.12 4.52 8.65
CA GLU A 33 -8.69 5.85 8.88
C GLU A 33 -7.78 6.70 9.78
N GLU A 34 -7.13 6.10 10.78
CA GLU A 34 -6.17 6.79 11.67
C GLU A 34 -4.95 7.36 10.92
N ILE A 35 -4.48 6.67 9.88
CA ILE A 35 -3.34 7.12 9.06
C ILE A 35 -3.74 7.90 7.80
N LYS A 36 -5.03 8.18 7.62
CA LYS A 36 -5.55 8.80 6.39
C LYS A 36 -4.88 10.12 6.05
N GLU A 37 -4.73 11.02 7.02
CA GLU A 37 -4.09 12.33 6.77
C GLU A 37 -2.64 12.16 6.34
N TRP A 38 -1.91 11.18 6.89
CA TRP A 38 -0.56 10.85 6.45
C TRP A 38 -0.51 10.35 5.00
N ILE A 39 -1.50 9.53 4.58
CA ILE A 39 -1.65 9.09 3.19
C ILE A 39 -1.95 10.29 2.27
N VAL A 40 -2.86 11.17 2.69
CA VAL A 40 -3.25 12.38 1.95
C VAL A 40 -2.05 13.32 1.76
N ASP A 41 -1.24 13.51 2.81
CA ASP A 41 -0.03 14.33 2.75
C ASP A 41 0.99 13.79 1.76
N ILE A 42 1.21 12.47 1.74
CA ILE A 42 2.09 11.83 0.74
C ILE A 42 1.53 12.03 -0.66
N ARG A 43 0.22 11.82 -0.86
CA ARG A 43 -0.43 12.03 -2.15
C ARG A 43 -0.25 13.47 -2.63
N HIS A 44 -0.41 14.47 -1.75
CA HIS A 44 -0.18 15.87 -2.10
C HIS A 44 1.26 16.16 -2.50
N LYS A 45 2.26 15.63 -1.77
CA LYS A 45 3.68 15.80 -2.12
C LYS A 45 3.97 15.27 -3.54
N ILE A 46 3.42 14.12 -3.89
CA ILE A 46 3.58 13.51 -5.22
C ILE A 46 2.79 14.30 -6.27
N HIS A 47 1.56 14.72 -5.97
CA HIS A 47 0.72 15.47 -6.91
C HIS A 47 1.31 16.82 -7.31
N GLU A 48 1.93 17.53 -6.35
CA GLU A 48 2.58 18.82 -6.59
C GLU A 48 3.81 18.72 -7.49
N HIS A 49 4.48 17.55 -7.52
CA HIS A 49 5.73 17.33 -8.27
C HIS A 49 5.61 16.13 -9.23
N PRO A 50 4.70 16.19 -10.22
CA PRO A 50 4.47 15.05 -11.09
C PRO A 50 5.63 14.86 -12.07
N GLU A 51 6.00 13.60 -12.31
CA GLU A 51 7.16 13.19 -13.12
C GLU A 51 6.76 12.22 -14.25
N LEU A 52 7.50 12.21 -15.37
CA LEU A 52 7.09 11.47 -16.57
C LEU A 52 7.76 10.10 -16.70
N GLY A 53 6.95 9.08 -16.98
CA GLY A 53 7.42 7.74 -17.35
C GLY A 53 8.48 7.18 -16.39
N PHE A 54 9.67 6.87 -16.92
CA PHE A 54 10.77 6.29 -16.13
C PHE A 54 11.66 7.32 -15.43
N GLU A 55 11.32 8.61 -15.49
CA GLU A 55 12.10 9.70 -14.89
C GLU A 55 11.45 10.21 -13.59
N CYS A 56 10.86 9.29 -12.80
CA CYS A 56 10.24 9.58 -11.50
C CYS A 56 11.26 9.56 -10.34
N GLY A 57 12.29 10.40 -10.42
CA GLY A 57 13.40 10.42 -9.47
C GLY A 57 12.98 10.87 -8.08
N ASP A 58 12.28 12.01 -7.98
CA ASP A 58 11.89 12.60 -6.70
C ASP A 58 10.83 11.72 -6.01
N THR A 59 9.87 11.20 -6.78
CA THR A 59 8.85 10.27 -6.28
C THR A 59 9.48 8.97 -5.78
N ALA A 60 10.46 8.43 -6.51
CA ALA A 60 11.17 7.23 -6.07
C ALA A 60 11.99 7.46 -4.79
N GLU A 61 12.65 8.62 -4.64
CA GLU A 61 13.34 8.98 -3.39
C GLU A 61 12.37 9.11 -2.22
N LEU A 62 11.20 9.72 -2.42
CA LEU A 62 10.16 9.80 -1.40
C LEU A 62 9.68 8.41 -0.96
N VAL A 63 9.46 7.49 -1.90
CA VAL A 63 9.09 6.10 -1.60
C VAL A 63 10.19 5.42 -0.81
N LYS A 64 11.46 5.52 -1.23
CA LYS A 64 12.60 4.90 -0.52
C LYS A 64 12.79 5.44 0.89
N ALA A 65 12.68 6.76 1.05
CA ALA A 65 12.74 7.41 2.36
C ALA A 65 11.62 6.89 3.26
N THR A 66 10.39 6.84 2.74
CA THR A 66 9.23 6.33 3.48
C THR A 66 9.40 4.87 3.88
N LEU A 67 9.85 4.00 2.98
CA LEU A 67 10.13 2.59 3.31
C LEU A 67 11.23 2.44 4.36
N THR A 68 12.26 3.29 4.30
CA THR A 68 13.33 3.35 5.31
C THR A 68 12.78 3.74 6.69
N GLU A 69 11.94 4.79 6.76
CA GLU A 69 11.29 5.24 7.99
C GLU A 69 10.40 4.17 8.61
N LEU A 70 9.72 3.38 7.76
CA LEU A 70 8.88 2.27 8.19
C LEU A 70 9.69 1.01 8.56
N GLY A 71 11.01 1.00 8.39
CA GLY A 71 11.83 -0.19 8.64
C GLY A 71 11.61 -1.32 7.64
N ILE A 72 11.08 -1.01 6.44
CA ILE A 72 10.80 -1.99 5.40
C ILE A 72 12.04 -2.15 4.51
N PHE A 73 12.52 -3.38 4.36
CA PHE A 73 13.58 -3.69 3.40
C PHE A 73 13.07 -3.51 1.97
N PHE A 74 13.87 -2.90 1.09
CA PHE A 74 13.51 -2.72 -0.32
C PHE A 74 14.71 -2.93 -1.26
N TYR A 75 14.36 -3.22 -2.51
CA TYR A 75 15.27 -3.23 -3.65
C TYR A 75 14.94 -2.04 -4.57
N ASP A 76 15.97 -1.32 -5.02
CA ASP A 76 15.84 -0.12 -5.87
C ASP A 76 16.74 -0.13 -7.11
N LYS A 77 17.46 -1.24 -7.34
CA LYS A 77 18.34 -1.41 -8.50
C LYS A 77 17.69 -2.32 -9.55
N PHE A 78 17.91 -1.98 -10.82
CA PHE A 78 17.51 -2.77 -11.99
C PHE A 78 16.00 -2.87 -12.27
N PHE A 79 15.18 -2.00 -11.67
CA PHE A 79 13.75 -1.89 -11.97
C PHE A 79 13.46 -0.61 -12.76
N ALA A 80 13.46 -0.69 -14.10
CA ALA A 80 12.96 0.38 -14.98
C ALA A 80 13.41 1.83 -14.60
N LYS A 81 14.69 1.99 -14.25
CA LYS A 81 15.34 3.21 -13.71
C LYS A 81 14.90 3.63 -12.29
N THR A 82 13.61 3.80 -12.04
CA THR A 82 13.06 4.40 -10.81
C THR A 82 12.16 3.46 -10.00
N GLY A 83 12.01 2.21 -10.41
CA GLY A 83 11.19 1.23 -9.71
C GLY A 83 11.75 0.83 -8.35
N VAL A 84 10.86 0.67 -7.37
CA VAL A 84 11.18 0.27 -5.99
C VAL A 84 10.32 -0.93 -5.60
N VAL A 85 10.93 -1.95 -5.00
CA VAL A 85 10.25 -3.16 -4.52
C VAL A 85 10.48 -3.33 -3.03
N GLY A 86 9.46 -3.04 -2.22
CA GLY A 86 9.46 -3.31 -0.77
C GLY A 86 9.09 -4.75 -0.44
N ARG A 87 9.66 -5.30 0.63
CA ARG A 87 9.37 -6.65 1.13
C ARG A 87 9.07 -6.63 2.62
N ILE A 88 7.88 -7.11 2.97
CA ILE A 88 7.41 -7.32 4.34
C ILE A 88 7.22 -8.83 4.53
N GLY A 89 7.62 -9.37 5.69
CA GLY A 89 7.47 -10.79 6.00
C GLY A 89 8.74 -11.63 5.87
N SER A 90 8.61 -12.94 6.06
CA SER A 90 9.72 -13.91 6.05
C SER A 90 10.38 -14.07 4.68
N GLY A 91 9.64 -13.81 3.59
CA GLY A 91 10.06 -14.13 2.23
C GLY A 91 9.74 -15.57 1.80
N ASN A 92 9.08 -16.35 2.65
CA ASN A 92 8.59 -17.69 2.32
C ASN A 92 7.21 -17.64 1.67
N GLU A 93 6.84 -18.71 0.97
CA GLU A 93 5.51 -18.87 0.39
C GLU A 93 4.43 -19.17 1.44
N PRO A 94 3.15 -18.81 1.20
CA PRO A 94 2.66 -18.01 0.07
C PRO A 94 2.98 -16.52 0.23
N PHE A 95 3.19 -15.83 -0.90
CA PHE A 95 3.35 -14.38 -0.95
C PHE A 95 2.28 -13.72 -1.84
N VAL A 96 1.98 -12.44 -1.55
CA VAL A 96 1.08 -11.61 -2.33
C VAL A 96 1.84 -10.34 -2.73
N ALA A 97 1.74 -9.95 -4.00
CA ALA A 97 2.32 -8.71 -4.51
C ALA A 97 1.23 -7.65 -4.67
N LEU A 98 1.49 -6.46 -4.13
CA LEU A 98 0.70 -5.25 -4.35
C LEU A 98 1.54 -4.28 -5.17
N ARG A 99 0.92 -3.59 -6.13
CA ARG A 99 1.63 -2.76 -7.11
C ARG A 99 0.89 -1.45 -7.35
N ALA A 100 1.63 -0.36 -7.40
CA ALA A 100 1.17 0.97 -7.78
C ALA A 100 2.15 1.57 -8.80
N ASP A 101 1.61 2.35 -9.74
CA ASP A 101 2.40 3.17 -10.66
C ASP A 101 2.64 4.55 -10.07
N MET A 102 3.77 5.17 -10.44
CA MET A 102 4.23 6.45 -9.91
C MET A 102 4.28 7.57 -10.95
N ASP A 103 4.10 7.29 -12.24
CA ASP A 103 4.28 8.26 -13.31
C ASP A 103 3.05 9.14 -13.55
N ALA A 104 3.29 10.33 -14.10
CA ALA A 104 2.30 11.31 -14.50
C ALA A 104 2.17 11.40 -16.03
N LEU A 105 1.26 12.26 -16.50
CA LEU A 105 1.02 12.49 -17.92
C LEU A 105 1.47 13.90 -18.35
N PRO A 106 1.86 14.09 -19.63
CA PRO A 106 2.19 15.40 -20.20
C PRO A 106 0.90 16.18 -20.50
N LEU A 107 0.17 16.54 -19.45
CA LEU A 107 -1.09 17.27 -19.48
C LEU A 107 -1.03 18.45 -18.51
N GLN A 108 -1.46 19.63 -18.95
CA GLN A 108 -1.58 20.79 -18.08
C GLN A 108 -2.76 20.60 -17.12
N GLU A 109 -2.49 20.71 -15.83
CA GLU A 109 -3.54 20.81 -14.83
C GLU A 109 -4.29 22.14 -14.95
N LEU A 110 -5.61 22.07 -15.07
CA LEU A 110 -6.49 23.23 -15.22
C LEU A 110 -7.27 23.57 -13.94
N TYR A 111 -7.28 22.66 -12.96
CA TYR A 111 -7.98 22.85 -11.72
C TYR A 111 -7.10 23.61 -10.73
N GLU A 112 -7.64 24.68 -10.13
CA GLU A 112 -6.90 25.49 -9.16
C GLU A 112 -7.23 25.04 -7.74
N TRP A 113 -6.21 24.57 -7.03
CA TRP A 113 -6.29 24.15 -5.63
C TRP A 113 -4.91 24.17 -4.98
N THR A 114 -4.86 23.96 -3.67
CA THR A 114 -3.64 24.17 -2.86
C THR A 114 -2.49 23.22 -3.20
N HIS A 115 -2.77 22.04 -3.76
CA HIS A 115 -1.77 21.01 -4.08
C HIS A 115 -1.73 20.68 -5.58
N MET A 116 -2.08 21.66 -6.42
CA MET A 116 -1.93 21.51 -7.87
C MET A 116 -0.48 21.30 -8.27
N SER A 117 -0.28 20.67 -9.42
CA SER A 117 1.02 20.49 -10.05
C SER A 117 1.78 21.82 -10.17
N GLN A 118 3.01 21.82 -9.67
CA GLN A 118 3.97 22.91 -9.83
C GLN A 118 4.76 22.78 -11.14
N ASN A 119 4.69 21.61 -11.79
CA ASN A 119 5.34 21.31 -13.06
C ASN A 119 4.39 21.62 -14.24
N LYS A 120 4.59 22.77 -14.90
CA LYS A 120 3.78 23.19 -16.04
C LYS A 120 3.73 22.12 -17.13
N GLY A 121 2.53 21.82 -17.62
CA GLY A 121 2.29 20.82 -18.65
C GLY A 121 2.39 19.37 -18.19
N VAL A 122 2.51 19.10 -16.89
CA VAL A 122 2.55 17.74 -16.32
C VAL A 122 1.56 17.62 -15.17
N MET A 123 0.81 16.52 -15.10
CA MET A 123 -0.20 16.27 -14.05
C MET A 123 -0.42 14.79 -13.80
N HIS A 124 -0.68 14.41 -12.54
CA HIS A 124 -1.24 13.10 -12.19
C HIS A 124 -2.75 13.02 -12.53
N ALA A 125 -3.07 12.92 -13.82
CA ALA A 125 -4.45 12.82 -14.29
C ALA A 125 -5.06 11.40 -14.23
N CYS A 126 -4.24 10.38 -13.93
CA CYS A 126 -4.67 8.98 -13.76
C CYS A 126 -4.67 8.48 -12.31
N GLY A 127 -4.36 9.34 -11.34
CA GLY A 127 -4.39 8.99 -9.91
C GLY A 127 -3.20 8.14 -9.43
N HIS A 128 -2.08 8.11 -10.16
CA HIS A 128 -0.88 7.35 -9.78
C HIS A 128 -0.24 7.87 -8.47
N ASP A 129 -0.36 9.18 -8.20
CA ASP A 129 -0.09 9.80 -6.90
C ASP A 129 -0.89 9.13 -5.77
N ALA A 130 -2.19 8.94 -5.96
CA ALA A 130 -3.06 8.31 -4.98
C ALA A 130 -2.76 6.82 -4.82
N HIS A 131 -2.54 6.09 -5.91
CA HIS A 131 -2.17 4.66 -5.84
C HIS A 131 -0.88 4.45 -5.06
N THR A 132 0.14 5.28 -5.31
CA THR A 132 1.42 5.21 -4.62
C THR A 132 1.26 5.51 -3.13
N ALA A 133 0.55 6.58 -2.79
CA ALA A 133 0.29 6.94 -1.39
C ALA A 133 -0.52 5.86 -0.65
N MET A 134 -1.56 5.31 -1.27
CA MET A 134 -2.35 4.22 -0.68
C MET A 134 -1.52 2.95 -0.49
N LEU A 135 -0.63 2.61 -1.43
CA LEU A 135 0.26 1.45 -1.29
C LEU A 135 1.27 1.64 -0.15
N LEU A 136 1.80 2.84 0.05
CA LEU A 136 2.63 3.16 1.22
C LEU A 136 1.82 3.06 2.53
N GLY A 137 0.56 3.48 2.54
CA GLY A 137 -0.36 3.27 3.66
C GLY A 137 -0.59 1.80 3.98
N ALA A 138 -0.84 0.97 2.96
CA ALA A 138 -0.95 -0.47 3.13
C ALA A 138 0.36 -1.07 3.66
N ALA A 139 1.52 -0.64 3.13
CA ALA A 139 2.83 -1.10 3.57
C ALA A 139 3.08 -0.78 5.05
N LYS A 140 2.75 0.44 5.50
CA LYS A 140 2.83 0.85 6.91
C LYS A 140 2.01 -0.09 7.82
N LEU A 141 0.73 -0.28 7.51
CA LEU A 141 -0.14 -1.13 8.33
C LEU A 141 0.30 -2.60 8.32
N LEU A 142 0.77 -3.11 7.19
CA LEU A 142 1.29 -4.48 7.10
C LEU A 142 2.58 -4.65 7.91
N GLN A 143 3.48 -3.66 7.85
CA GLN A 143 4.73 -3.72 8.60
C GLN A 143 4.50 -3.69 10.11
N GLU A 144 3.64 -2.78 10.59
CA GLU A 144 3.30 -2.70 12.03
C GLU A 144 2.74 -4.02 12.57
N ARG A 145 1.89 -4.68 11.77
CA ARG A 145 1.30 -5.98 12.15
C ARG A 145 2.30 -7.13 12.05
N TYR A 146 3.22 -7.08 11.08
CA TYR A 146 4.33 -8.02 10.98
C TYR A 146 5.23 -7.96 12.22
N GLU A 147 5.57 -6.75 12.68
CA GLU A 147 6.36 -6.54 13.90
C GLU A 147 5.66 -7.04 15.16
N LYS A 148 4.34 -6.89 15.23
CA LYS A 148 3.50 -7.44 16.31
C LYS A 148 3.26 -8.96 16.21
N LYS A 149 3.78 -9.62 15.17
CA LYS A 149 3.59 -11.06 14.87
C LYS A 149 2.11 -11.44 14.73
N GLU A 150 1.29 -10.53 14.22
CA GLU A 150 -0.15 -10.74 14.07
C GLU A 150 -0.48 -11.63 12.85
N PHE A 151 0.47 -11.82 11.94
CA PHE A 151 0.42 -12.86 10.92
C PHE A 151 1.79 -13.53 10.77
N GLU A 152 1.89 -14.76 11.27
CA GLU A 152 2.94 -15.69 10.85
C GLU A 152 2.45 -16.40 9.58
N VAL A 153 3.10 -16.12 8.45
CA VAL A 153 3.07 -17.03 7.30
C VAL A 153 3.88 -18.25 7.73
N LYS A 154 3.19 -19.31 8.16
CA LYS A 154 3.79 -20.60 8.51
C LYS A 154 4.42 -21.26 7.30
#